data_AF-B7ZK70-F1
#
_entry.id   AF-B7ZK70-F1
#
_cell.length_a   1.000
_cell.length_b   1.000
_cell.length_c   1.000
_cell.angle_alpha   90.00
_cell.angle_beta   90.00
_cell.angle_gamma   90.00
#
_symmetry.space_group_name_H-M   'P 1'
#
loop_
_entity.id
_entity.type
_entity.pdbx_description
1 polymer ?
#
loop_
_entity_poly.entity_id
_entity_poly.type
_entity_poly.pdbx_seq_one_letter_code
_entity_poly.pdbx_strand_id
1 'polypeptide(L)'
;IGHFYIGVQYKPGTPHFNRFSIADDSTFNLLAISHTKDYLFSYSTEVRGLFSLPQEQQNLLHYATGGSTTLNTLKDSNKFIPGYNPTYTDNLLGVGGIVGYSINNLRIELEAFYEKFNIKAPTGYNYDTEYFAIATVVYKGKTKPVHYHCMKNTGIILSSFLVNTCYDFTLKIAKKIAPYLCLGVGGDFIDFLGQTRLK
;
A
#
# COMPACT_ATOMS: atom_id res chain seq x y z
N ILE A 1 29.94 -30.97 -9.81
CA ILE A 1 30.51 -29.65 -9.47
C ILE A 1 29.36 -28.66 -9.52
N GLY A 2 29.11 -27.92 -8.44
CA GLY A 2 28.02 -26.93 -8.39
C GLY A 2 28.43 -25.60 -9.02
N HIS A 3 27.47 -24.73 -9.28
CA HIS A 3 27.70 -23.40 -9.86
C HIS A 3 26.78 -22.35 -9.26
N PHE A 4 27.31 -21.13 -9.14
CA PHE A 4 26.53 -19.94 -8.81
C PHE A 4 25.91 -19.34 -10.07
N TYR A 5 24.76 -18.72 -9.91
CA TYR A 5 24.12 -17.95 -10.97
C TYR A 5 23.36 -16.77 -10.37
N ILE A 6 23.14 -15.78 -11.22
CA ILE A 6 22.30 -14.62 -10.93
C ILE A 6 21.23 -14.51 -12.01
N GLY A 7 20.04 -14.08 -11.61
CA GLY A 7 18.91 -13.89 -12.49
C GLY A 7 18.25 -12.54 -12.25
N VAL A 8 17.60 -12.02 -13.29
CA VAL A 8 16.72 -10.85 -13.20
C VAL A 8 15.33 -11.30 -13.63
N GLN A 9 14.32 -10.85 -12.90
CA GLN A 9 12.93 -11.17 -13.17
C GLN A 9 12.12 -9.87 -13.28
N TYR A 10 11.33 -9.79 -14.34
CA TYR A 10 10.32 -8.75 -14.48
C TYR A 10 8.99 -9.28 -13.92
N LYS A 11 8.37 -8.53 -13.00
CA LYS A 11 7.12 -8.87 -12.34
C LYS A 11 6.18 -7.66 -12.36
N PRO A 12 5.32 -7.51 -13.38
CA PRO A 12 4.25 -6.54 -13.31
C PRO A 12 3.22 -6.95 -12.26
N GLY A 13 2.71 -5.98 -11.50
CA GLY A 13 1.76 -6.20 -10.41
C GLY A 13 0.52 -5.33 -10.55
N THR A 14 -0.65 -5.90 -10.26
CA THR A 14 -1.92 -5.17 -10.16
C THR A 14 -2.34 -5.09 -8.70
N PRO A 15 -2.44 -3.88 -8.11
CA PRO A 15 -2.78 -3.74 -6.70
C PRO A 15 -4.27 -4.02 -6.47
N HIS A 16 -4.55 -4.85 -5.47
CA HIS A 16 -5.91 -5.06 -4.97
C HIS A 16 -6.00 -4.72 -3.47
N PHE A 17 -5.74 -3.45 -3.15
CA PHE A 17 -5.88 -2.93 -1.79
C PHE A 17 -7.28 -2.38 -1.58
N ASN A 18 -7.98 -2.89 -0.57
CA ASN A 18 -9.26 -2.37 -0.13
C ASN A 18 -9.32 -2.37 1.39
N ARG A 19 -10.29 -1.65 1.96
CA ARG A 19 -10.61 -1.72 3.40
C ARG A 19 -9.42 -1.44 4.34
N PHE A 20 -8.59 -0.43 4.01
CA PHE A 20 -7.57 0.08 4.93
C PHE A 20 -8.21 0.44 6.25
N SER A 21 -7.72 0.01 7.42
CA SER A 21 -8.23 0.39 8.76
C SER A 21 -7.17 1.04 9.65
N ILE A 22 -7.61 1.92 10.55
CA ILE A 22 -6.75 2.61 11.53
C ILE A 22 -7.32 2.28 12.91
N ALA A 23 -6.54 1.56 13.70
CA ALA A 23 -6.86 1.31 15.09
C ALA A 23 -5.92 2.15 15.96
N ASP A 24 -6.50 2.93 16.87
CA ASP A 24 -5.79 3.58 17.98
C ASP A 24 -6.23 2.85 19.27
N ASP A 25 -5.35 2.69 20.26
CA ASP A 25 -5.61 1.98 21.52
C ASP A 25 -6.80 2.58 22.30
N SER A 26 -7.23 3.79 21.94
CA SER A 26 -8.42 4.47 22.50
C SER A 26 -9.62 4.55 21.55
N THR A 27 -9.48 4.18 20.27
CA THR A 27 -10.59 4.14 19.29
C THR A 27 -10.36 3.08 18.20
N PHE A 28 -11.17 2.02 18.22
CA PHE A 28 -11.28 1.06 17.12
C PHE A 28 -12.12 1.65 15.99
N ASN A 29 -11.57 2.53 15.14
CA ASN A 29 -12.26 2.97 13.94
C ASN A 29 -11.88 2.07 12.76
N LEU A 30 -12.53 0.90 12.73
CA LEU A 30 -12.62 0.03 11.56
C LEU A 30 -13.12 0.84 10.36
N LEU A 31 -12.20 1.24 9.49
CA LEU A 31 -12.53 1.52 8.11
C LEU A 31 -12.91 0.19 7.43
N ALA A 32 -14.20 -0.13 7.48
CA ALA A 32 -14.87 -0.83 6.40
C ALA A 32 -16.38 -0.68 6.64
N ILE A 33 -17.08 -0.35 5.56
CA ILE A 33 -18.53 -0.51 5.51
C ILE A 33 -18.85 -1.98 5.78
N SER A 34 -19.57 -2.25 6.87
CA SER A 34 -20.39 -3.44 7.01
C SER A 34 -21.78 -3.01 7.45
N HIS A 35 -22.76 -3.34 6.62
CA HIS A 35 -24.14 -2.97 6.78
C HIS A 35 -24.88 -4.12 7.46
N THR A 36 -25.17 -4.00 8.75
CA THR A 36 -26.38 -4.60 9.34
C THR A 36 -26.74 -3.87 10.62
N LYS A 37 -28.03 -3.54 10.72
CA LYS A 37 -28.68 -2.94 11.88
C LYS A 37 -28.37 -3.78 13.13
N ASP A 38 -27.98 -3.13 14.22
CA ASP A 38 -28.68 -3.28 15.51
C ASP A 38 -28.17 -2.27 16.54
N TYR A 39 -29.13 -1.85 17.37
CA TYR A 39 -29.03 -0.79 18.38
C TYR A 39 -28.07 -1.14 19.52
N LEU A 40 -27.13 -0.24 19.82
CA LEU A 40 -26.68 0.05 21.19
C LEU A 40 -26.37 1.54 21.33
N PHE A 41 -27.09 2.20 22.23
CA PHE A 41 -26.91 3.61 22.61
C PHE A 41 -25.69 3.74 23.53
N SER A 42 -24.64 4.41 23.04
CA SER A 42 -23.66 5.13 23.88
C SER A 42 -23.34 6.44 23.17
N TYR A 43 -23.61 7.58 23.81
CA TYR A 43 -23.44 8.90 23.19
C TYR A 43 -21.99 9.36 23.34
N SER A 44 -21.07 8.70 22.64
CA SER A 44 -19.80 9.29 22.24
C SER A 44 -20.00 9.89 20.85
N THR A 45 -19.53 11.10 20.58
CA THR A 45 -19.58 11.66 19.22
C THR A 45 -18.57 10.91 18.36
N GLU A 46 -18.98 9.77 17.83
CA GLU A 46 -18.19 8.94 16.94
C GLU A 46 -17.91 9.69 15.64
N VAL A 47 -16.66 10.09 15.44
CA VAL A 47 -16.20 10.59 14.14
C VAL A 47 -15.78 9.41 13.30
N ARG A 48 -16.76 8.84 12.62
CA ARG A 48 -16.60 7.61 11.82
C ARG A 48 -16.03 7.89 10.42
N GLY A 49 -14.96 8.68 10.26
CA GLY A 49 -14.47 8.98 8.91
C GLY A 49 -13.09 9.60 8.78
N LEU A 50 -12.33 9.10 7.79
CA LEU A 50 -11.23 9.83 7.18
C LEU A 50 -11.77 10.88 6.21
N PHE A 51 -11.14 12.05 6.20
CA PHE A 51 -11.48 13.13 5.30
C PHE A 51 -10.37 13.37 4.27
N SER A 52 -10.69 13.70 3.04
CA SER A 52 -9.76 14.01 1.94
C SER A 52 -9.91 15.45 1.48
N LEU A 53 -8.89 16.05 0.86
CA LEU A 53 -9.02 17.43 0.36
C LEU A 53 -10.00 17.54 -0.82
N PRO A 54 -10.81 18.61 -0.95
CA PRO A 54 -11.51 18.94 -2.17
C PRO A 54 -10.56 19.10 -3.35
N GLN A 55 -11.05 18.75 -4.53
CA GLN A 55 -10.26 18.78 -5.76
C GLN A 55 -9.56 20.12 -6.02
N GLU A 56 -10.29 21.24 -5.93
CA GLU A 56 -9.74 22.57 -6.18
C GLU A 56 -8.52 22.89 -5.29
N GLN A 57 -8.54 22.40 -4.04
CA GLN A 57 -7.45 22.62 -3.09
C GLN A 57 -6.24 21.73 -3.43
N GLN A 58 -6.46 20.49 -3.89
CA GLN A 58 -5.38 19.61 -4.36
C GLN A 58 -4.61 20.26 -5.53
N ASN A 59 -5.30 20.93 -6.44
CA ASN A 59 -4.70 21.61 -7.59
C ASN A 59 -3.77 22.75 -7.16
N LEU A 60 -4.18 23.50 -6.12
CA LEU A 60 -3.39 24.58 -5.54
C LEU A 60 -2.14 24.04 -4.83
N LEU A 61 -2.22 22.86 -4.21
CA LEU A 61 -1.05 22.19 -3.60
C LEU A 61 0.00 21.80 -4.64
N HIS A 62 -0.42 21.34 -5.82
CA HIS A 62 0.50 20.90 -6.86
C HIS A 62 1.28 22.05 -7.49
N TYR A 63 0.66 23.23 -7.64
CA TYR A 63 1.32 24.44 -8.16
C TYR A 63 2.13 25.19 -7.10
N ALA A 64 1.84 24.95 -5.82
CA ALA A 64 2.55 25.55 -4.70
C ALA A 64 3.89 24.83 -4.42
N THR A 65 4.96 25.32 -5.05
CA THR A 65 6.36 24.99 -4.67
C THR A 65 6.78 25.60 -3.33
N GLY A 66 5.90 26.32 -2.63
CA GLY A 66 6.15 26.92 -1.32
C GLY A 66 5.43 26.20 -0.17
N GLY A 67 6.18 25.70 0.82
CA GLY A 67 5.63 24.98 1.98
C GLY A 67 4.63 25.76 2.85
N SER A 68 4.57 27.09 2.73
CA SER A 68 3.67 27.95 3.53
C SER A 68 2.20 27.82 3.13
N THR A 69 1.89 27.80 1.83
CA THR A 69 0.50 27.69 1.33
C THR A 69 -0.07 26.30 1.56
N THR A 70 0.73 25.25 1.34
CA THR A 70 0.34 23.86 1.60
C THR A 70 0.01 23.63 3.07
N LEU A 71 0.86 24.12 3.98
CA LEU A 71 0.63 23.98 5.41
C LEU A 71 -0.63 24.75 5.86
N ASN A 72 -0.93 25.90 5.27
CA ASN A 72 -2.12 26.69 5.61
C ASN A 72 -3.41 26.00 5.17
N THR A 73 -3.43 25.40 3.97
CA THR A 73 -4.59 24.62 3.49
C THR A 73 -4.83 23.39 4.35
N LEU A 74 -3.77 22.68 4.75
CA LEU A 74 -3.86 21.51 5.63
C LEU A 74 -4.31 21.87 7.05
N LYS A 75 -4.14 23.13 7.49
CA LYS A 75 -4.58 23.62 8.81
C LYS A 75 -6.06 24.02 8.87
N ASP A 76 -6.75 24.08 7.74
CA ASP A 76 -8.17 24.41 7.70
C ASP A 76 -9.02 23.15 7.50
N SER A 77 -9.73 22.71 8.55
CA SER A 77 -10.60 21.53 8.47
C SER A 77 -11.78 21.72 7.52
N ASN A 78 -12.08 22.94 7.09
CA ASN A 78 -13.07 23.19 6.05
C ASN A 78 -12.61 22.75 4.67
N LYS A 79 -11.32 22.48 4.51
CA LYS A 79 -10.69 21.99 3.28
C LYS A 79 -10.64 20.47 3.24
N PHE A 80 -11.50 19.76 3.96
CA PHE A 80 -11.61 18.31 3.81
C PHE A 80 -13.07 17.85 3.66
N ILE A 81 -13.28 16.82 2.84
CA ILE A 81 -14.54 16.13 2.58
C ILE A 81 -14.47 14.70 3.15
N PRO A 82 -15.55 14.15 3.70
CA PRO A 82 -15.55 12.79 4.23
C PRO A 82 -15.45 11.74 3.11
N GLY A 83 -14.82 10.60 3.41
CA GLY A 83 -14.82 9.42 2.53
C GLY A 83 -13.55 9.22 1.72
N TYR A 84 -12.38 9.31 2.35
CA TYR A 84 -11.12 8.98 1.69
C TYR A 84 -11.07 7.49 1.30
N ASN A 85 -11.02 7.22 0.00
CA ASN A 85 -10.93 5.87 -0.58
C ASN A 85 -9.92 5.87 -1.74
N PRO A 86 -8.61 5.76 -1.46
CA PRO A 86 -7.58 5.83 -2.48
C PRO A 86 -7.58 4.56 -3.35
N THR A 87 -7.42 4.75 -4.66
CA THR A 87 -7.10 3.68 -5.60
C THR A 87 -5.63 3.75 -5.99
N TYR A 88 -5.02 2.65 -6.44
CA TYR A 88 -3.59 2.61 -6.79
C TYR A 88 -3.39 2.24 -8.26
N THR A 89 -2.30 2.73 -8.85
CA THR A 89 -1.90 2.42 -10.22
C THR A 89 -1.23 1.06 -10.27
N ASP A 90 -1.39 0.34 -11.38
CA ASP A 90 -0.61 -0.86 -11.66
C ASP A 90 0.89 -0.57 -11.61
N ASN A 91 1.66 -1.53 -11.11
CA ASN A 91 3.10 -1.48 -11.16
C ASN A 91 3.61 -2.21 -12.41
N LEU A 92 3.93 -1.45 -13.45
CA LEU A 92 4.48 -1.96 -14.71
C LEU A 92 6.01 -2.08 -14.69
N LEU A 93 6.67 -1.77 -13.58
CA LEU A 93 8.14 -1.78 -13.47
C LEU A 93 8.61 -2.61 -12.27
N GLY A 94 7.77 -3.52 -11.77
CA GLY A 94 8.19 -4.45 -10.72
C GLY A 94 9.34 -5.31 -11.23
N VAL A 95 10.42 -5.31 -10.45
CA VAL A 95 11.65 -6.03 -10.77
C VAL A 95 12.08 -6.85 -9.57
N GLY A 96 12.70 -7.96 -9.87
CA GLY A 96 13.33 -8.82 -8.88
C GLY A 96 14.65 -9.37 -9.36
N GLY A 97 15.45 -9.78 -8.39
CA GLY A 97 16.72 -10.43 -8.60
C GLY A 97 16.73 -11.78 -7.91
N ILE A 98 17.48 -12.71 -8.48
CA ILE A 98 17.72 -14.03 -7.91
C ILE A 98 19.23 -14.21 -7.81
N VAL A 99 19.69 -14.68 -6.66
CA VAL A 99 21.04 -15.23 -6.49
C VAL A 99 20.89 -16.67 -6.07
N GLY A 100 21.49 -17.59 -6.83
CA GLY A 100 21.30 -19.00 -6.61
C GLY A 100 22.57 -19.82 -6.70
N TYR A 101 22.53 -20.99 -6.08
CA TYR A 101 23.55 -22.02 -6.18
C TYR A 101 22.90 -23.34 -6.59
N SER A 102 23.44 -23.98 -7.63
CA SER A 102 22.95 -25.24 -8.18
C SER A 102 23.95 -26.36 -7.98
N ILE A 103 23.48 -27.51 -7.50
CA ILE A 103 24.25 -28.74 -7.39
C ILE A 103 23.42 -29.94 -7.87
N ASN A 104 23.88 -30.57 -8.95
CA ASN A 104 23.17 -31.64 -9.64
C ASN A 104 21.77 -31.19 -10.09
N ASN A 105 20.73 -31.66 -9.39
CA ASN A 105 19.33 -31.33 -9.66
C ASN A 105 18.72 -30.45 -8.56
N LEU A 106 19.49 -30.04 -7.55
CA LEU A 106 19.03 -29.23 -6.44
C LEU A 106 19.53 -27.78 -6.62
N ARG A 107 18.65 -26.80 -6.43
CA ARG A 107 18.98 -25.38 -6.43
C ARG A 107 18.53 -24.74 -5.12
N ILE A 108 19.35 -23.85 -4.58
CA ILE A 108 18.96 -22.95 -3.49
C ILE A 108 18.99 -21.54 -4.07
N GLU A 109 17.90 -20.80 -3.91
CA GLU A 109 17.70 -19.48 -4.49
C GLU A 109 17.29 -18.49 -3.40
N LEU A 110 17.95 -17.33 -3.39
CA LEU A 110 17.48 -16.14 -2.69
C LEU A 110 16.92 -15.19 -3.75
N GLU A 111 15.63 -14.90 -3.65
CA GLU A 111 14.93 -13.97 -4.53
C GLU A 111 14.56 -12.71 -3.74
N ALA A 112 14.69 -11.56 -4.36
CA ALA A 112 14.23 -10.28 -3.81
C ALA A 112 13.44 -9.52 -4.87
N PHE A 113 12.36 -8.86 -4.45
CA PHE A 113 11.44 -8.14 -5.32
C PHE A 113 11.19 -6.73 -4.79
N TYR A 114 11.02 -5.79 -5.70
CA TYR A 114 10.62 -4.42 -5.37
C TYR A 114 9.47 -3.99 -6.27
N GLU A 115 8.37 -3.58 -5.65
CA GLU A 115 7.18 -3.07 -6.31
C GLU A 115 6.70 -1.78 -5.67
N LYS A 116 6.34 -0.80 -6.50
CA LYS A 116 5.79 0.48 -6.04
C LYS A 116 4.45 0.75 -6.71
N PHE A 117 3.42 0.91 -5.88
CA PHE A 117 2.07 1.24 -6.28
C PHE A 117 1.77 2.69 -5.89
N ASN A 118 1.77 3.58 -6.88
CA ASN A 118 1.41 4.99 -6.66
C ASN A 118 -0.11 5.13 -6.55
N ILE A 119 -0.58 6.24 -6.01
CA ILE A 119 -2.01 6.52 -5.96
C ILE A 119 -2.51 6.87 -7.36
N LYS A 120 -3.63 6.27 -7.75
CA LYS A 120 -4.33 6.54 -8.99
C LYS A 120 -5.30 7.70 -8.78
N ALA A 121 -5.12 8.75 -9.58
CA ALA A 121 -6.08 9.85 -9.65
C ALA A 121 -7.45 9.35 -10.16
N PRO A 122 -8.58 9.79 -9.56
CA PRO A 122 -9.91 9.47 -10.05
C PRO A 122 -10.11 9.91 -11.51
N THR A 123 -10.85 9.11 -12.28
CA THR A 123 -11.13 9.41 -13.70
C THR A 123 -11.84 10.76 -13.87
N GLY A 124 -11.32 11.61 -14.76
CA GLY A 124 -11.82 12.98 -14.98
C GLY A 124 -11.06 14.06 -14.20
N TYR A 125 -10.04 13.68 -13.43
CA TYR A 125 -9.21 14.59 -12.62
C TYR A 125 -7.72 14.37 -12.91
N ASN A 126 -6.92 15.43 -12.78
CA ASN A 126 -5.52 15.49 -13.22
C ASN A 126 -4.57 15.86 -12.05
N TYR A 127 -4.76 15.26 -10.86
CA TYR A 127 -4.10 15.73 -9.62
C TYR A 127 -3.84 14.64 -8.56
N ASP A 128 -2.96 14.97 -7.62
CA ASP A 128 -2.45 14.15 -6.50
C ASP A 128 -3.48 14.01 -5.36
N THR A 129 -4.10 12.83 -5.24
CA THR A 129 -5.03 12.48 -4.15
C THR A 129 -4.31 12.00 -2.89
N GLU A 130 -3.15 12.56 -2.59
CA GLU A 130 -2.20 12.04 -1.61
C GLU A 130 -2.53 12.46 -0.18
N TYR A 131 -3.26 13.55 0.05
CA TYR A 131 -3.44 14.13 1.37
C TYR A 131 -4.82 13.81 1.98
N PHE A 132 -4.82 13.38 3.23
CA PHE A 132 -6.04 13.10 4.00
C PHE A 132 -5.88 13.50 5.47
N ALA A 133 -6.99 13.64 6.18
CA ALA A 133 -7.05 13.96 7.59
C ALA A 133 -7.81 12.89 8.37
N ILE A 134 -7.30 12.56 9.55
CA ILE A 134 -7.94 11.66 10.51
C ILE A 134 -8.48 12.53 11.64
N ALA A 135 -9.77 12.46 11.91
CA ALA A 135 -10.38 13.22 12.98
C ALA A 135 -10.23 12.51 14.32
N THR A 136 -9.75 13.25 15.32
CA THR A 136 -9.61 12.76 16.71
C THR A 136 -10.78 13.24 17.58
N VAL A 137 -11.35 14.42 17.31
CA VAL A 137 -12.51 14.96 18.04
C VAL A 137 -13.44 15.75 17.11
N VAL A 138 -14.75 15.43 17.16
CA VAL A 138 -15.84 16.27 16.63
C VAL A 138 -16.84 16.54 17.75
N TYR A 139 -17.28 17.79 17.86
CA TYR A 139 -18.34 18.16 18.78
C TYR A 139 -19.72 17.93 18.16
N LYS A 140 -20.68 17.53 19.00
CA LYS A 140 -22.09 17.35 18.64
C LYS A 140 -22.61 18.60 17.91
N GLY A 141 -23.15 18.41 16.70
CA GLY A 141 -23.69 19.50 15.87
C GLY A 141 -22.68 20.16 14.91
N LYS A 142 -21.40 19.75 14.93
CA LYS A 142 -20.42 20.13 13.90
C LYS A 142 -20.19 18.95 12.96
N THR A 143 -20.16 19.22 11.65
CA THR A 143 -19.83 18.23 10.61
C THR A 143 -18.32 18.13 10.34
N LYS A 144 -17.51 18.90 11.08
CA LYS A 144 -16.07 19.06 10.84
C LYS A 144 -15.25 18.83 12.11
N PRO A 145 -14.05 18.23 11.99
CA PRO A 145 -13.20 17.96 13.14
C PRO A 145 -12.61 19.24 13.73
N VAL A 146 -12.49 19.26 15.06
CA VAL A 146 -11.77 20.30 15.80
C VAL A 146 -10.31 19.90 16.01
N HIS A 147 -10.08 18.61 16.30
CA HIS A 147 -8.75 18.04 16.32
C HIS A 147 -8.67 16.97 15.23
N TYR A 148 -7.63 17.07 14.41
CA TYR A 148 -7.34 16.13 13.36
C TYR A 148 -5.84 16.09 13.09
N HIS A 149 -5.39 14.98 12.51
CA HIS A 149 -4.04 14.81 12.04
C HIS A 149 -4.06 14.68 10.52
N CYS A 150 -3.24 15.48 9.84
CA CYS A 150 -3.02 15.34 8.40
C CYS A 150 -1.96 14.29 8.13
N MET A 151 -2.21 13.48 7.11
CA MET A 151 -1.28 12.49 6.60
C MET A 151 -1.17 12.59 5.09
N LYS A 152 -0.02 12.16 4.58
CA LYS A 152 0.23 12.01 3.16
C LYS A 152 0.38 10.53 2.84
N ASN A 153 -0.48 10.03 1.97
CA ASN A 153 -0.32 8.75 1.32
C ASN A 153 0.66 8.90 0.17
N THR A 154 1.81 8.23 0.28
CA THR A 154 2.89 8.24 -0.71
C THR A 154 2.84 7.02 -1.64
N GLY A 155 1.76 6.25 -1.59
CA GLY A 155 1.67 4.95 -2.23
C GLY A 155 1.98 3.80 -1.28
N ILE A 156 2.03 2.60 -1.84
CA ILE A 156 2.44 1.36 -1.16
C ILE A 156 3.67 0.82 -1.87
N ILE A 157 4.70 0.50 -1.09
CA ILE A 157 5.89 -0.19 -1.59
C ILE A 157 5.92 -1.58 -0.96
N LEU A 158 6.07 -2.60 -1.81
CA LEU A 158 6.29 -3.98 -1.40
C LEU A 158 7.73 -4.34 -1.73
N SER A 159 8.48 -4.77 -0.71
CA SER A 159 9.84 -5.29 -0.85
C SER A 159 9.87 -6.69 -0.28
N SER A 160 9.71 -7.69 -1.14
CA SER A 160 9.59 -9.09 -0.74
C SER A 160 10.91 -9.81 -0.88
N PHE A 161 11.14 -10.82 -0.05
CA PHE A 161 12.25 -11.76 -0.23
C PHE A 161 11.75 -13.19 -0.08
N LEU A 162 12.29 -14.10 -0.89
CA LEU A 162 11.99 -15.53 -0.86
C LEU A 162 13.30 -16.31 -0.77
N VAL A 163 13.32 -17.32 0.07
CA VAL A 163 14.36 -18.35 0.10
C VAL A 163 13.73 -19.64 -0.39
N ASN A 164 14.12 -20.06 -1.59
CA ASN A 164 13.56 -21.20 -2.28
C ASN A 164 14.58 -22.34 -2.34
N THR A 165 14.09 -23.55 -2.16
CA THR A 165 14.79 -24.79 -2.52
C THR A 165 14.06 -25.42 -3.70
N CYS A 166 14.75 -25.56 -4.82
CA CYS A 166 14.17 -26.08 -6.06
C CYS A 166 14.81 -27.40 -6.48
N TYR A 167 14.02 -28.24 -7.15
CA TYR A 167 14.47 -29.49 -7.73
C TYR A 167 14.13 -29.56 -9.22
N ASP A 168 15.14 -29.81 -10.05
CA ASP A 168 15.02 -29.92 -11.50
C ASP A 168 14.78 -31.40 -11.88
N PHE A 169 13.66 -31.67 -12.55
CA PHE A 169 13.34 -33.02 -13.02
C PHE A 169 14.02 -33.28 -14.37
N THR A 170 14.72 -34.41 -14.47
CA THR A 170 15.34 -34.83 -15.73
C THR A 170 14.38 -35.71 -16.52
N LEU A 171 13.72 -35.15 -17.54
CA LEU A 171 12.86 -35.91 -18.45
C LEU A 171 13.71 -36.60 -19.54
N LYS A 172 13.65 -37.94 -19.60
CA LYS A 172 14.39 -38.74 -20.61
C LYS A 172 13.96 -38.47 -22.05
N ILE A 173 12.74 -37.95 -22.25
CA ILE A 173 12.10 -37.79 -23.57
C ILE A 173 12.38 -36.39 -24.16
N ALA A 174 12.64 -35.37 -23.33
CA ALA A 174 12.88 -34.00 -23.76
C ALA A 174 14.15 -33.42 -23.11
N LYS A 175 15.33 -33.74 -23.68
CA LYS A 175 16.64 -33.30 -23.16
C LYS A 175 16.86 -31.77 -23.10
N LYS A 176 15.97 -30.97 -23.68
CA LYS A 176 16.09 -29.50 -23.79
C LYS A 176 15.16 -28.71 -22.87
N ILE A 177 14.28 -29.38 -22.12
CA ILE A 177 13.32 -28.73 -21.21
C ILE A 177 13.37 -29.49 -19.88
N ALA A 178 13.71 -28.78 -18.81
CA ALA A 178 13.72 -29.33 -17.46
C ALA A 178 12.60 -28.66 -16.65
N PRO A 179 11.48 -29.34 -16.36
CA PRO A 179 10.54 -28.83 -15.38
C PRO A 179 11.21 -28.82 -14.01
N TYR A 180 10.81 -27.88 -13.16
CA TYR A 180 11.35 -27.75 -11.81
C TYR A 180 10.24 -27.48 -10.81
N LEU A 181 10.46 -27.86 -9.56
CA LEU A 181 9.56 -27.61 -8.44
C LEU A 181 10.33 -26.89 -7.34
N CYS A 182 9.78 -25.79 -6.83
CA CYS A 182 10.36 -25.03 -5.72
C CYS A 182 9.48 -25.09 -4.48
N LEU A 183 10.11 -25.19 -3.32
CA LEU A 183 9.51 -25.01 -2.01
C LEU A 183 10.31 -23.93 -1.29
N GLY A 184 9.63 -22.90 -0.82
CA GLY A 184 10.31 -21.77 -0.20
C GLY A 184 9.49 -21.09 0.87
N VAL A 185 10.19 -20.27 1.63
CA VAL A 185 9.65 -19.40 2.66
C VAL A 185 10.17 -17.99 2.41
N GLY A 186 9.43 -17.00 2.85
CA GLY A 186 9.83 -15.62 2.67
C GLY A 186 9.04 -14.69 3.55
N GLY A 187 9.33 -13.41 3.39
CA GLY A 187 8.65 -12.34 4.10
C GLY A 187 8.51 -11.11 3.21
N ASP A 188 7.60 -10.24 3.64
CA ASP A 188 7.26 -9.03 2.91
C ASP A 188 7.55 -7.81 3.80
N PHE A 189 8.40 -6.91 3.31
CA PHE A 189 8.49 -5.57 3.84
C PHE A 189 7.46 -4.69 3.12
N ILE A 190 6.52 -4.16 3.89
CA ILE A 190 5.47 -3.28 3.40
C ILE A 190 5.75 -1.88 3.93
N ASP A 191 6.03 -0.94 3.03
CA ASP A 191 6.07 0.48 3.37
C ASP A 191 4.75 1.13 2.94
N PHE A 192 4.05 1.66 3.94
CA PHE A 192 2.80 2.37 3.78
C PHE A 192 2.82 3.62 4.67
N LEU A 193 2.47 4.78 4.10
CA LEU A 193 2.49 6.08 4.78
C LEU A 193 3.87 6.46 5.38
N GLY A 194 4.96 5.98 4.78
CA GLY A 194 6.32 6.20 5.27
C GLY A 194 6.66 5.40 6.53
N GLN A 195 5.86 4.38 6.85
CA GLN A 195 6.16 3.41 7.89
C GLN A 195 6.38 2.03 7.25
N THR A 196 7.55 1.45 7.51
CA THR A 196 7.87 0.08 7.12
C THR A 196 7.42 -0.91 8.20
N ARG A 197 6.75 -1.98 7.78
CA ARG A 197 6.41 -3.14 8.61
C ARG A 197 6.92 -4.41 7.92
N LEU A 198 7.46 -5.32 8.71
CA LEU A 198 7.82 -6.67 8.27
C LEU A 198 6.64 -7.61 8.58
N LYS A 199 6.24 -8.42 7.61
CA LYS A 199 5.19 -9.42 7.74
C LYS A 199 5.66 -10.80 7.30
#